data_AF-A0A3M0XJE3-F1
#
_entry.id   AF-A0A3M0XJE3-F1
#
_cell.length_a   1.000
_cell.length_b   1.000
_cell.length_c   1.000
_cell.angle_alpha   90.00
_cell.angle_beta   90.00
_cell.angle_gamma   90.00
#
_symmetry.space_group_name_H-M   'P 1'
#
loop_
_entity.id
_entity.type
_entity.pdbx_description
1 polymer ?
#
loop_
_entity_poly.entity_id
_entity_poly.type
_entity_poly.pdbx_seq_one_letter_code
_entity_poly.pdbx_strand_id
1 'polypeptide(L)'
;MKIRAKEAAKILDLHPHTICRWVRIGKIPGERFGTQNWLIRVPLSWVEGELRKRSAAVSRGWRLLEEAKARLAAEETRDPAEIDR
;
A
#
# COMPACT_ATOMS: atom_id res chain seq x y z
N MET A 1 2.24 8.96 -2.74
CA MET A 1 1.08 8.04 -2.60
C MET A 1 1.36 6.93 -1.59
N LYS A 2 0.40 6.58 -0.74
CA LYS A 2 0.52 5.53 0.29
C LYS A 2 -0.64 4.54 0.19
N ILE A 3 -0.41 3.27 0.52
CA ILE A 3 -1.44 2.21 0.56
C ILE A 3 -1.56 1.57 1.92
N ARG A 4 -2.72 0.99 2.23
CA ARG A 4 -2.93 0.29 3.51
C ARG A 4 -2.06 -0.97 3.57
N ALA A 5 -1.63 -1.32 4.78
CA ALA A 5 -0.81 -2.50 5.02
C ALA A 5 -1.47 -3.79 4.51
N LYS A 6 -2.80 -3.89 4.56
CA LYS A 6 -3.56 -5.02 4.00
C LYS A 6 -3.44 -5.11 2.48
N GLU A 7 -3.39 -3.98 1.78
CA GLU A 7 -3.23 -3.94 0.32
C GLU A 7 -1.79 -4.27 -0.06
N ALA A 8 -0.81 -3.66 0.62
CA ALA A 8 0.61 -3.98 0.44
C ALA A 8 0.90 -5.47 0.67
N ALA A 9 0.27 -6.06 1.71
CA ALA A 9 0.37 -7.48 2.01
C ALA A 9 -0.14 -8.37 0.87
N LYS A 10 -1.27 -8.01 0.25
CA LYS A 10 -1.79 -8.73 -0.93
C LYS A 10 -0.86 -8.61 -2.14
N ILE A 11 -0.31 -7.43 -2.39
CA ILE A 11 0.60 -7.19 -3.53
C ILE A 11 1.89 -8.02 -3.38
N LEU A 12 2.43 -8.07 -2.17
CA LEU A 12 3.68 -8.76 -1.87
C LEU A 12 3.52 -10.24 -1.55
N ASP A 13 2.29 -10.76 -1.55
CA ASP A 13 1.92 -12.11 -1.10
C ASP A 13 2.47 -12.41 0.31
N LEU A 14 2.17 -11.51 1.26
CA LEU A 14 2.57 -11.56 2.65
C LEU A 14 1.35 -11.53 3.58
N HIS A 15 1.54 -12.00 4.81
CA HIS A 15 0.54 -11.80 5.85
C HIS A 15 0.53 -10.31 6.31
N PRO A 16 -0.63 -9.67 6.53
CA PRO A 16 -0.70 -8.27 6.96
C PRO A 16 0.09 -7.95 8.24
N HIS A 17 0.13 -8.90 9.21
CA HIS A 17 0.97 -8.74 10.41
C HIS A 17 2.46 -8.57 10.09
N THR A 18 2.96 -9.16 9.00
CA THR A 18 4.37 -9.00 8.59
C THR A 18 4.67 -7.56 8.23
N ILE A 19 3.80 -6.92 7.44
CA ILE A 19 3.91 -5.51 7.08
C ILE A 19 3.81 -4.61 8.32
N CYS A 20 2.81 -4.86 9.19
CA CYS A 20 2.65 -4.11 10.43
C CYS A 20 3.86 -4.23 11.36
N ARG A 21 4.43 -5.44 11.47
CA ARG A 21 5.64 -5.70 12.25
C ARG A 21 6.83 -4.93 11.66
N TRP A 22 7.01 -4.94 10.35
CA TRP A 22 8.12 -4.22 9.70
C TRP A 22 8.07 -2.71 9.91
N VAL A 23 6.88 -2.11 9.91
CA VAL A 23 6.71 -0.69 10.27
C VAL A 23 7.05 -0.47 11.75
N ARG A 24 6.53 -1.32 12.64
CA ARG A 24 6.77 -1.20 14.09
C ARG A 24 8.23 -1.29 14.49
N ILE A 25 9.02 -2.13 13.82
CA ILE A 25 10.45 -2.28 14.08
C ILE A 25 11.30 -1.29 13.29
N GLY A 26 10.69 -0.33 12.58
CA GLY A 26 11.41 0.68 11.79
C GLY A 26 12.10 0.15 10.52
N LYS A 27 11.80 -1.08 10.10
CA LYS A 27 12.38 -1.68 8.87
C LYS A 27 11.87 -0.98 7.61
N ILE A 28 10.65 -0.46 7.63
CA ILE A 28 10.06 0.24 6.50
C ILE A 28 9.36 1.51 7.00
N PRO A 29 9.40 2.60 6.21
CA PRO A 29 8.63 3.79 6.52
C PRO A 29 7.13 3.44 6.46
N GLY A 30 6.40 3.79 7.51
CA GLY A 30 4.95 3.62 7.55
C GLY A 30 4.36 4.47 8.64
N GLU A 31 3.13 4.92 8.43
CA GLU A 31 2.39 5.73 9.38
C GLU A 31 1.17 4.98 9.89
N ARG A 32 0.83 5.21 11.14
CA ARG A 32 -0.44 4.78 11.69
C ARG A 32 -1.48 5.84 11.37
N PHE A 33 -2.59 5.42 10.76
CA PHE A 33 -3.71 6.27 10.40
C PHE A 33 -4.90 5.93 11.32
N GLY A 34 -5.10 6.66 12.40
CA GLY A 34 -6.18 6.42 13.36
C GLY A 34 -5.79 5.56 14.57
N THR A 35 -6.77 5.21 15.40
CA THR A 35 -6.56 4.61 16.73
C THR A 35 -6.33 3.11 16.69
N GLN A 36 -6.49 2.43 15.55
CA GLN A 36 -6.34 0.98 15.46
C GLN A 36 -4.98 0.56 14.87
N ASN A 37 -4.39 -0.50 15.43
CA ASN A 37 -3.05 -0.99 15.10
C ASN A 37 -2.90 -1.52 13.65
N TRP A 38 -4.01 -1.82 12.97
CA TRP A 38 -4.04 -2.37 11.62
C TRP A 38 -4.22 -1.30 10.54
N LEU A 39 -4.42 -0.04 10.94
CA LEU A 39 -4.50 1.09 10.02
C LEU A 39 -3.11 1.64 9.73
N ILE A 40 -2.21 0.79 9.22
CA ILE A 40 -0.87 1.22 8.81
C ILE A 40 -0.90 1.55 7.32
N ARG A 41 -0.31 2.67 6.93
CA ARG A 41 -0.08 3.05 5.54
C ARG A 41 1.41 3.02 5.24
N VAL A 42 1.78 2.46 4.09
CA VAL A 42 3.17 2.36 3.63
C VAL A 42 3.33 3.04 2.27
N PRO A 43 4.51 3.61 1.94
CA PRO A 43 4.77 4.20 0.63
C PRO A 43 4.63 3.17 -0.48
N LEU A 44 3.94 3.55 -1.56
CA LEU A 44 3.76 2.69 -2.73
C LEU A 44 5.10 2.36 -3.41
N SER A 45 6.02 3.32 -3.45
CA SER A 45 7.37 3.15 -4.00
C SER A 45 8.18 2.08 -3.27
N TRP A 46 7.98 1.92 -1.96
CA TRP A 46 8.63 0.86 -1.21
C TRP A 46 8.09 -0.51 -1.62
N VAL A 47 6.77 -0.64 -1.79
CA VAL A 47 6.13 -1.89 -2.22
C VAL A 47 6.57 -2.28 -3.63
N GLU A 48 6.68 -1.31 -4.54
CA GLU A 48 7.21 -1.52 -5.89
C GLU A 48 8.67 -1.99 -5.87
N GLY A 49 9.53 -1.35 -5.07
CA GLY A 49 10.92 -1.78 -4.89
C GLY A 49 11.05 -3.20 -4.32
N GLU A 50 10.19 -3.55 -3.37
CA GLU A 50 10.18 -4.89 -2.77
C GLU A 50 9.67 -5.95 -3.75
N LEU A 51 8.64 -5.64 -4.54
CA LEU A 51 8.14 -6.51 -5.60
C LEU A 51 9.21 -6.75 -6.68
N ARG A 52 9.97 -5.70 -7.03
CA ARG A 52 11.08 -5.76 -8.00
C ARG A 52 12.21 -6.68 -7.52
N LYS A 53 12.52 -6.67 -6.22
CA LYS A 53 13.52 -7.58 -5.61
C LYS A 53 13.07 -9.04 -5.59
N ARG A 54 11.75 -9.28 -5.45
CA ARG A 54 11.15 -10.63 -5.33
C ARG A 54 11.00 -11.37 -6.67
N SER A 55 11.53 -10.82 -7.75
CA SER A 55 11.57 -11.35 -9.13
C SER A 55 10.44 -10.87 -10.05
N ALA A 56 10.80 -10.63 -11.32
CA ALA A 56 9.99 -10.11 -12.42
C ALA A 56 8.81 -11.02 -12.84
N ALA A 57 8.57 -12.13 -12.14
CA ALA A 57 7.66 -13.20 -12.53
C ALA A 57 6.28 -13.18 -11.82
N VAL A 58 6.06 -12.33 -10.80
CA VAL A 58 4.77 -12.33 -10.08
C VAL A 58 3.73 -11.50 -10.84
N SER A 59 3.14 -12.07 -11.90
CA SER A 59 2.11 -11.41 -12.73
C SER A 59 0.93 -10.89 -11.89
N ARG A 60 0.61 -11.58 -10.78
CA ARG A 60 -0.47 -11.18 -9.88
C ARG A 60 -0.12 -9.95 -9.03
N GLY A 61 1.08 -9.91 -8.47
CA GLY A 61 1.53 -8.81 -7.61
C GLY A 61 1.62 -7.51 -8.39
N TRP A 62 2.18 -7.56 -9.60
CA TRP A 62 2.24 -6.41 -10.50
C TRP A 62 0.86 -5.91 -10.90
N ARG A 63 -0.08 -6.81 -11.25
CA ARG A 63 -1.45 -6.42 -11.56
C ARG A 63 -2.14 -5.69 -10.40
N LEU A 64 -2.03 -6.23 -9.19
CA LEU A 64 -2.61 -5.62 -7.98
C LEU A 64 -1.97 -4.26 -7.65
N LEU A 65 -0.67 -4.08 -7.95
CA LEU A 65 0.01 -2.80 -7.79
C LEU A 65 -0.53 -1.75 -8.76
N GLU A 66 -0.71 -2.11 -10.03
CA GLU A 66 -1.25 -1.20 -11.06
C GLU A 66 -2.73 -0.85 -10.78
N GLU A 67 -3.55 -1.81 -10.34
CA GLU A 67 -4.92 -1.53 -9.88
C GLU A 67 -4.95 -0.55 -8.70
N ALA A 68 -4.02 -0.70 -7.74
CA ALA A 68 -3.90 0.21 -6.61
C ALA A 68 -3.46 1.61 -7.06
N LYS A 69 -2.49 1.71 -8.00
CA LYS A 69 -2.09 2.99 -8.60
C LYS A 69 -3.27 3.70 -9.26
N ALA A 70 -4.04 2.98 -10.09
CA ALA A 70 -5.20 3.52 -10.78
C ALA A 70 -6.30 4.00 -9.81
N ARG A 71 -6.59 3.22 -8.75
CA ARG A 71 -7.55 3.62 -7.71
C ARG A 71 -7.18 4.90 -7.01
N LEU A 72 -5.91 5.02 -6.62
CA LEU A 72 -5.43 6.19 -5.90
C LEU A 72 -5.34 7.42 -6.81
N ALA A 73 -4.98 7.24 -8.08
CA ALA A 73 -5.05 8.31 -9.07
C ALA A 73 -6.50 8.79 -9.27
N ALA A 74 -7.48 7.87 -9.32
CA ALA A 74 -8.89 8.22 -9.41
C ALA A 74 -9.42 8.97 -8.17
N GLU A 75 -8.91 8.63 -6.98
CA GLU A 75 -9.24 9.32 -5.72
C GLU A 75 -8.60 10.72 -5.66
N GLU A 76 -7.43 10.92 -6.26
CA GLU A 76 -6.74 12.21 -6.36
C GLU A 76 -7.37 13.16 -7.40
N THR A 77 -7.97 12.63 -8.46
CA THR A 77 -8.75 13.41 -9.45
C THR A 77 -10.16 13.76 -9.01
N ARG A 78 -10.61 13.25 -7.85
CA ARG A 78 -11.93 13.59 -7.33
C ARG A 78 -11.85 14.99 -6.74
N ASP A 79 -12.45 15.94 -7.44
CA ASP A 79 -12.49 17.35 -7.06
C ASP A 79 -13.03 17.47 -5.62
N PRO A 80 -12.29 18.08 -4.67
CA PRO A 80 -12.77 18.22 -3.28
C PRO A 80 -14.08 19.03 -3.19
N ALA A 81 -14.50 19.70 -4.28
CA ALA A 81 -15.74 20.44 -4.41
C ALA A 81 -17.02 19.56 -4.63
N GLU A 82 -16.90 18.26 -4.90
CA GLU A 82 -18.08 17.38 -5.11
C GLU A 82 -18.58 16.67 -3.84
N ILE A 83 -17.90 16.80 -2.70
CA ILE A 83 -18.24 16.09 -1.45
C ILE A 83 -19.22 16.90 -0.56
N ASP A 84 -19.57 18.13 -0.95
CA ASP A 84 -20.46 19.04 -0.20
C ASP A 84 -21.67 19.55 -1.02
N ARG A 85 -22.35 18.64 -1.74
CA ARG A 85 -23.71 18.83 -2.27
C ARG A 85 -24.60 17.68 -1.87
#